data_AF-A0A7X9PHD6-F1
#
_entry.id   AF-A0A7X9PHD6-F1
#
_cell.length_a   1.000
_cell.length_b   1.000
_cell.length_c   1.000
_cell.angle_alpha   90.00
_cell.angle_beta   90.00
_cell.angle_gamma   90.00
#
_symmetry.space_group_name_H-M   'P 1'
#
loop_
_entity.id
_entity.type
_entity.pdbx_description
1 polymer ?
#
loop_
_entity_poly.entity_id
_entity_poly.type
_entity_poly.pdbx_seq_one_letter_code
_entity_poly.pdbx_strand_id
1 'polypeptide(L)'
;MKENGRNQALKEIKELKNKIKELENLLNTTKVGQTLMSTGMVYRTIFRMSPNTIVVSKLEDGTIYDVSDSFCEKSGFARKQVIG
;
A
#
# COMPACT_ATOMS: atom_id res chain seq x y z
N MET A 1 -36.09 38.36 -13.97
CA MET A 1 -35.54 37.10 -14.52
C MET A 1 -34.15 36.70 -14.01
N LYS A 2 -33.23 37.62 -13.66
CA LYS A 2 -31.87 37.26 -13.22
C LYS A 2 -31.77 36.62 -11.82
N GLU A 3 -32.73 36.93 -10.94
CA GLU A 3 -32.73 36.51 -9.54
C GLU A 3 -33.07 35.02 -9.35
N ASN A 4 -33.89 34.46 -10.24
CA ASN A 4 -34.27 33.05 -10.18
C ASN A 4 -33.09 32.11 -10.53
N GLY A 5 -32.28 32.49 -11.54
CA GLY A 5 -31.06 31.75 -11.88
C GLY A 5 -29.99 31.82 -10.79
N ARG A 6 -29.88 32.97 -10.10
CA ARG A 6 -28.98 33.11 -8.94
C ARG A 6 -29.41 32.22 -7.78
N ASN A 7 -30.70 32.18 -7.46
CA ASN A 7 -31.23 31.34 -6.38
C ASN A 7 -31.08 29.85 -6.69
N GLN A 8 -31.25 29.46 -7.96
CA GLN A 8 -31.03 28.08 -8.39
C GLN A 8 -29.56 27.68 -8.30
N ALA A 9 -28.65 28.53 -8.76
CA ALA A 9 -27.21 28.30 -8.62
C ALA A 9 -26.76 28.19 -7.15
N LEU A 10 -27.32 29.02 -6.26
CA LEU A 10 -27.03 28.96 -4.82
C LEU A 10 -27.51 27.65 -4.19
N LYS A 11 -28.65 27.12 -4.64
CA LYS A 11 -29.16 25.82 -4.19
C LYS A 11 -28.26 24.67 -4.64
N GLU A 12 -27.85 24.66 -5.90
CA GLU A 12 -26.94 23.65 -6.45
C GLU A 12 -25.58 23.67 -5.75
N ILE A 13 -25.01 24.85 -5.50
CA ILE A 13 -23.75 24.99 -4.76
C ILE A 13 -23.87 24.42 -3.34
N LYS A 14 -25.01 24.63 -2.68
CA LYS A 14 -25.25 24.08 -1.33
C LYS A 14 -25.36 22.56 -1.35
N GLU A 15 -26.06 22.00 -2.33
CA GLU A 15 -26.17 20.55 -2.51
C GLU A 15 -24.82 19.91 -2.83
N LEU A 16 -24.04 20.50 -3.73
CA LEU A 16 -22.68 20.02 -4.06
C LEU A 16 -21.76 20.03 -2.85
N LYS A 17 -21.77 21.09 -2.03
CA LYS A 17 -21.01 21.14 -0.78
C LYS A 17 -21.39 20.03 0.19
N ASN A 18 -22.68 19.75 0.33
CA ASN A 18 -23.15 18.64 1.17
C ASN A 18 -22.70 17.29 0.62
N LYS A 19 -22.74 17.10 -0.71
CA LYS A 19 -22.29 15.86 -1.36
C LYS A 19 -20.79 15.64 -1.20
N ILE A 20 -19.98 16.70 -1.32
CA ILE A 20 -18.53 16.64 -1.08
C ILE A 20 -18.25 16.19 0.35
N LYS A 21 -18.93 16.78 1.35
CA LYS A 21 -18.76 16.40 2.76
C LYS A 21 -19.15 14.94 3.02
N GLU A 22 -20.21 14.45 2.38
CA GLU A 22 -20.65 13.05 2.45
C GLU A 22 -19.60 12.11 1.86
N LEU A 23 -19.06 12.45 0.68
CA LEU A 23 -17.99 11.69 0.02
C LEU A 23 -16.68 11.69 0.82
N GLU A 24 -16.30 12.80 1.44
CA GLU A 24 -15.13 12.89 2.33
C GLU A 24 -15.27 11.98 3.55
N ASN A 25 -16.45 11.92 4.15
CA ASN A 25 -16.74 11.04 5.28
C ASN A 25 -16.70 9.56 4.86
N LEU A 26 -17.29 9.22 3.70
CA LEU A 26 -17.20 7.87 3.14
C LEU A 26 -15.75 7.48 2.84
N LEU A 27 -14.97 8.38 2.23
CA LEU A 27 -13.55 8.16 1.96
C LEU A 27 -12.75 7.94 3.25
N ASN A 28 -13.04 8.68 4.32
CA ASN A 28 -12.41 8.46 5.62
C ASN A 28 -12.76 7.09 6.21
N THR A 29 -14.02 6.64 6.09
CA THR A 29 -14.40 5.27 6.51
C THR A 29 -13.74 4.18 5.66
N THR A 30 -13.62 4.39 4.35
CA THR A 30 -12.94 3.44 3.44
C THR A 30 -11.43 3.41 3.66
N LYS A 31 -10.78 4.54 3.95
CA LYS A 31 -9.35 4.61 4.30
C LYS A 31 -9.01 3.92 5.61
N VAL A 32 -9.95 3.89 6.57
CA VAL A 32 -9.75 3.19 7.87
C VAL A 32 -9.96 1.67 7.72
N GLY A 33 -10.78 1.21 6.77
CA GLY A 33 -11.02 -0.22 6.51
C GLY A 33 -10.15 -0.85 5.40
N GLN A 34 -9.66 -0.05 4.47
CA GLN A 34 -8.68 -0.46 3.47
C GLN A 34 -7.31 0.00 3.94
N THR A 35 -6.72 -0.77 4.85
CA THR A 35 -5.27 -0.80 5.00
C THR A 35 -4.72 -1.15 3.61
N LEU A 36 -4.37 -0.12 2.85
CA LEU A 36 -3.50 -0.22 1.70
C LEU A 36 -2.29 -1.01 2.20
N MET A 37 -2.20 -2.29 1.84
CA MET A 37 -0.99 -3.07 2.05
C MET A 37 0.11 -2.22 1.44
N SER A 38 0.97 -1.65 2.29
CA SER A 38 2.02 -0.78 1.79
C SER A 38 2.79 -1.55 0.74
N THR A 39 3.31 -0.90 -0.29
CA THR A 39 4.04 -1.62 -1.34
C THR A 39 5.16 -2.47 -0.73
N GLY A 40 5.78 -1.98 0.35
CA GLY A 40 6.72 -2.76 1.17
C GLY A 40 6.15 -4.04 1.78
N MET A 41 4.90 -4.04 2.28
CA MET A 41 4.24 -5.28 2.73
C MET A 41 3.99 -6.24 1.57
N VAL A 42 3.51 -5.75 0.43
CA VAL A 42 3.27 -6.61 -0.75
C VAL A 42 4.56 -7.27 -1.22
N TYR A 43 5.64 -6.48 -1.36
CA TYR A 43 6.94 -7.02 -1.73
C TYR A 43 7.46 -8.02 -0.70
N ARG A 44 7.36 -7.71 0.59
CA ARG A 44 7.81 -8.61 1.67
C ARG A 44 7.01 -9.91 1.69
N THR A 45 5.70 -9.85 1.42
CA THR A 45 4.84 -11.03 1.31
C THR A 45 5.25 -11.89 0.12
N ILE A 46 5.40 -11.31 -1.07
CA ILE A 46 5.84 -12.06 -2.27
C ILE A 46 7.22 -12.67 -2.05
N PHE A 47 8.15 -11.88 -1.52
CA PHE A 47 9.51 -12.33 -1.25
C PHE A 47 9.56 -13.51 -0.27
N ARG A 48 8.74 -13.47 0.79
CA ARG A 48 8.70 -14.52 1.82
C ARG A 48 7.94 -15.77 1.39
N MET A 49 6.79 -15.60 0.73
CA MET A 49 5.93 -16.72 0.31
C MET A 49 6.36 -17.38 -1.00
N SER A 50 7.38 -16.83 -1.67
CA SER A 50 7.93 -17.43 -2.89
C SER A 50 8.45 -18.85 -2.60
N PRO A 51 8.05 -19.87 -3.39
CA PRO A 51 8.61 -21.21 -3.29
C PRO A 51 10.04 -21.29 -3.84
N ASN A 52 10.52 -20.21 -4.47
CA ASN A 52 11.88 -20.12 -4.97
C ASN A 52 12.82 -19.60 -3.90
N THR A 53 14.04 -20.13 -3.93
CA THR A 53 15.17 -19.61 -3.16
C THR A 53 15.57 -18.25 -3.75
N ILE A 54 15.44 -17.17 -2.98
CA ILE A 54 15.78 -15.80 -3.40
C ILE A 54 16.79 -15.22 -2.40
N VAL A 55 17.82 -14.55 -2.93
CA VAL A 55 18.84 -13.82 -2.16
C VAL A 55 18.88 -12.39 -2.67
N VAL A 56 18.90 -11.42 -1.76
CA VAL A 56 19.18 -10.01 -2.05
C VAL A 56 20.61 -9.72 -1.62
N SER A 57 21.48 -9.47 -2.58
CA SER A 57 22.89 -9.18 -2.32
C SER A 57 23.38 -7.95 -3.06
N LYS A 58 24.47 -7.39 -2.57
CA LYS A 58 25.25 -6.37 -3.28
C LYS A 58 26.09 -7.05 -4.35
N LEU A 59 26.01 -6.55 -5.59
CA LEU A 59 26.69 -7.19 -6.73
C LEU A 59 28.21 -7.12 -6.65
N GLU A 60 28.74 -6.05 -6.06
CA GLU A 60 30.18 -5.73 -6.03
C GLU A 60 31.00 -6.71 -5.18
N ASP A 61 30.48 -7.05 -4.00
CA ASP A 61 31.18 -7.83 -2.96
C ASP A 61 30.42 -9.10 -2.54
N GLY A 62 29.18 -9.27 -3.01
CA GLY A 62 28.34 -10.42 -2.68
C GLY A 62 27.70 -10.35 -1.29
N THR A 63 27.86 -9.25 -0.55
CA THR A 63 27.25 -9.08 0.79
C THR A 63 25.76 -9.32 0.71
N ILE A 64 25.25 -10.21 1.56
CA ILE A 64 23.84 -10.61 1.57
C ILE A 64 23.07 -9.71 2.53
N TYR A 65 22.06 -9.02 2.02
CA TYR A 65 21.18 -8.17 2.81
C TYR A 65 19.94 -8.90 3.32
N ASP A 66 19.38 -9.82 2.55
CA ASP A 66 18.25 -10.66 2.98
C ASP A 66 18.13 -11.93 2.12
N VAL A 67 17.39 -12.90 2.63
CA VAL A 67 17.08 -14.17 1.97
C VAL A 67 15.61 -14.53 2.19
N SER A 68 14.97 -15.20 1.21
CA SER A 68 13.58 -15.67 1.35
C SER A 68 13.46 -16.74 2.44
N ASP A 69 12.25 -17.02 2.90
CA ASP A 69 12.03 -18.11 3.86
C ASP A 69 12.33 -19.48 3.20
N SER A 70 11.97 -19.66 1.92
CA SER A 70 12.34 -20.85 1.14
C SER A 70 13.86 -21.05 1.00
N PHE A 71 14.67 -19.98 0.98
CA PHE A 71 16.13 -20.11 1.04
C PHE A 71 16.56 -20.80 2.34
N CYS A 72 16.04 -20.35 3.48
CA CYS A 72 16.43 -20.90 4.78
C CYS A 72 16.00 -22.37 4.90
N GLU A 73 14.78 -22.68 4.47
CA GLU A 73 14.24 -24.05 4.49
C GLU A 73 15.04 -25.01 3.62
N LYS A 74 15.39 -24.61 2.39
CA LYS A 74 16.07 -25.48 1.42
C LYS A 74 17.58 -25.58 1.66
N SER A 75 18.22 -24.50 2.11
CA SER A 75 19.67 -24.49 2.35
C SER A 75 20.04 -25.00 3.74
N GLY A 76 19.12 -24.95 4.71
CA GLY A 76 19.38 -25.30 6.11
C GLY A 76 20.08 -24.21 6.92
N PHE A 77 20.44 -23.07 6.31
CA PHE A 77 21.05 -21.96 7.02
C PHE A 77 20.00 -21.07 7.67
N ALA A 78 20.26 -20.66 8.92
CA ALA A 78 19.48 -19.60 9.53
C ALA A 78 19.85 -18.26 8.88
N ARG A 79 18.84 -17.40 8.66
CA ARG A 79 19.02 -16.04 8.09
C ARG A 79 20.16 -15.25 8.72
N LYS A 80 20.31 -15.31 10.05
CA LYS A 80 21.39 -14.60 10.77
C LYS A 80 22.81 -15.08 10.45
N GLN A 81 22.96 -16.27 9.87
CA GLN A 81 24.25 -16.84 9.49
C GLN A 81 24.67 -16.41 8.08
N VAL A 82 23.71 -15.96 7.26
CA VAL A 82 23.95 -15.60 5.86
C VAL A 82 23.93 -14.10 5.63
N ILE A 83 23.22 -13.32 6.43
CA ILE A 83 23.25 -11.85 6.32
C ILE A 83 24.61 -11.32 6.80
N GLY A 84 25.28 -10.54 5.96
CA GLY A 84 26.62 -9.98 6.20
C GLY A 84 27.42 -9.83 4.93
#